data_AF-A0A9D5QCF1-F1
#
_entry.id   AF-A0A9D5QCF1-F1
#
_cell.length_a   1.000
_cell.length_b   1.000
_cell.length_c   1.000
_cell.angle_alpha   90.00
_cell.angle_beta   90.00
_cell.angle_gamma   90.00
#
_symmetry.space_group_name_H-M   'P 1'
#
loop_
_entity.id
_entity.type
_entity.pdbx_description
1 polymer ?
#
loop_
_entity_poly.entity_id
_entity_poly.type
_entity_poly.pdbx_seq_one_letter_code
_entity_poly.pdbx_strand_id
1 'polypeptide(L)'
;MMRRKALAALAAVILVALIVLPGCREREVFGFVEEAGDWLLLVEDDPNEAGVDYNGMNLYLSNTDLPQNLTFKVETHAPISDPATDVIASIYLDTDQDNSTGFTGWPTAPSYSPNDIGADYMMLLGTEPSETGSANQNSLFQWDGSADTMIDLGSISVTAYSDSIIGTVGLSTIGNPTSVDVVAIMICDPGGAYLIDNIPDNGHATVNVTTPQQVVVQTYDPRVTQEIHYPGKRISLVTGKEIDLEEVQ
;
A
#
# COMPACT_ATOMS: atom_id res chain seq x y z
N MET A 1 55.57 2.90 -44.34
CA MET A 1 54.18 3.00 -44.86
C MET A 1 53.15 2.11 -44.15
N MET A 2 53.54 1.09 -43.35
CA MET A 2 52.59 0.17 -42.70
C MET A 2 51.84 0.71 -41.46
N ARG A 3 52.31 1.77 -40.79
CA ARG A 3 51.70 2.27 -39.55
C ARG A 3 50.35 2.98 -39.71
N ARG A 4 50.02 3.49 -40.90
CA ARG A 4 48.74 4.20 -41.13
C ARG A 4 47.54 3.27 -41.34
N LYS A 5 47.77 2.05 -41.84
CA LYS A 5 46.69 1.06 -42.06
C LYS A 5 46.26 0.38 -40.75
N ALA A 6 47.18 0.19 -39.81
CA ALA A 6 46.87 -0.37 -38.49
C ALA A 6 46.01 0.57 -37.63
N LEU A 7 46.25 1.90 -37.71
CA LEU A 7 45.43 2.88 -36.98
C LEU A 7 43.98 2.95 -37.51
N ALA A 8 43.79 2.87 -38.82
CA ALA A 8 42.47 2.89 -39.43
C ALA A 8 41.66 1.62 -39.11
N ALA A 9 42.32 0.46 -39.05
CA ALA A 9 41.67 -0.79 -38.64
C ALA A 9 41.28 -0.79 -37.16
N LEU A 10 42.13 -0.24 -36.27
CA LEU A 10 41.82 -0.13 -34.84
C LEU A 10 40.64 0.83 -34.58
N ALA A 11 40.58 1.96 -35.29
CA ALA A 11 39.47 2.91 -35.19
C ALA A 11 38.14 2.31 -35.67
N ALA A 12 38.16 1.50 -36.75
CA ALA A 12 36.97 0.83 -37.26
C ALA A 12 36.45 -0.25 -36.28
N VAL A 13 37.34 -0.97 -35.61
CA VAL A 13 36.95 -1.98 -34.60
C VAL A 13 36.37 -1.33 -33.34
N ILE A 14 36.89 -0.19 -32.90
CA ILE A 14 36.33 0.58 -31.77
C ILE A 14 34.96 1.16 -32.13
N LEU A 15 34.77 1.65 -33.37
CA LEU A 15 33.49 2.19 -33.81
C LEU A 15 32.40 1.10 -33.92
N VAL A 16 32.75 -0.12 -34.36
CA VAL A 16 31.80 -1.25 -34.41
C VAL A 16 31.52 -1.80 -33.00
N ALA A 17 32.50 -1.79 -32.09
CA ALA A 17 32.28 -2.16 -30.70
C ALA A 17 31.31 -1.18 -29.98
N LEU A 18 31.34 0.11 -30.30
CA LEU A 18 30.38 1.09 -29.75
C LEU A 18 28.94 0.94 -30.31
N ILE A 19 28.78 0.30 -31.48
CA ILE A 19 27.46 0.11 -32.12
C ILE A 19 26.84 -1.25 -31.74
N VAL A 20 27.65 -2.25 -31.36
CA VAL A 20 27.21 -3.64 -31.17
C VAL A 20 27.33 -4.12 -29.72
N LEU A 21 28.01 -3.38 -28.83
CA LEU A 21 27.88 -3.67 -27.41
C LEU A 21 26.46 -3.29 -26.96
N PRO A 22 25.66 -4.22 -26.40
CA PRO A 22 24.44 -3.88 -25.68
C PRO A 22 24.86 -3.21 -24.37
N GLY A 23 25.42 -2.01 -24.47
CA GLY A 23 25.59 -1.12 -23.35
C GLY A 23 24.21 -0.78 -22.87
N CYS A 24 23.95 -1.10 -21.60
CA CYS A 24 22.94 -0.55 -20.72
C CYS A 24 22.23 0.64 -21.36
N ARG A 25 21.19 0.37 -22.16
CA ARG A 25 20.10 1.32 -22.26
C ARG A 25 19.57 1.33 -20.84
N GLU A 26 19.70 2.46 -20.16
CA GLU A 26 18.65 2.89 -19.25
C GLU A 26 17.35 2.58 -20.01
N ARG A 27 16.67 1.55 -19.53
CA ARG A 27 15.27 1.40 -19.83
C ARG A 27 14.70 2.65 -19.19
N GLU A 28 14.46 3.68 -20.02
CA GLU A 28 13.38 4.60 -19.75
C GLU A 28 12.16 3.70 -19.60
N VAL A 29 11.93 3.25 -18.37
CA VAL A 29 10.61 2.91 -17.92
C VAL A 29 9.88 4.21 -18.19
N PHE A 30 9.14 4.23 -19.30
CA PHE A 30 8.07 5.20 -19.46
C PHE A 30 7.26 5.01 -18.19
N GLY A 31 7.49 5.90 -17.22
CA GLY A 31 6.58 6.09 -16.13
C GLY A 31 5.25 6.26 -16.82
N PHE A 32 4.38 5.26 -16.65
CA PHE A 32 2.98 5.52 -16.82
C PHE A 32 2.77 6.77 -15.99
N VAL A 33 2.29 7.82 -16.64
CA VAL A 33 1.69 8.93 -15.90
C VAL A 33 0.60 8.22 -15.11
N GLU A 34 0.89 7.86 -13.86
CA GLU A 34 -0.13 7.77 -12.84
C GLU A 34 -0.87 9.08 -13.05
N GLU A 35 -2.08 9.00 -13.60
CA GLU A 35 -3.00 10.12 -13.41
C GLU A 35 -2.93 10.36 -11.92
N ALA A 36 -2.41 11.53 -11.53
CA ALA A 36 -2.21 11.88 -10.15
C ALA A 36 -3.59 11.89 -9.52
N GLY A 37 -4.04 10.73 -9.06
CA GLY A 37 -5.16 10.61 -8.17
C GLY A 37 -4.83 11.49 -6.99
N ASP A 38 -5.81 12.24 -6.51
CA ASP A 38 -5.66 12.94 -5.24
C ASP A 38 -5.58 11.85 -4.16
N TRP A 39 -4.38 11.33 -3.92
CA TRP A 39 -4.07 10.36 -2.89
C TRP A 39 -3.86 11.10 -1.57
N LEU A 40 -4.59 10.66 -0.55
CA LEU A 40 -4.45 11.11 0.81
C LEU A 40 -3.54 10.13 1.55
N LEU A 41 -2.36 10.60 1.96
CA LEU A 41 -1.41 9.82 2.75
C LEU A 41 -1.99 9.59 4.16
N LEU A 42 -2.16 8.32 4.52
CA LEU A 42 -2.68 7.88 5.82
C LEU A 42 -1.56 7.48 6.77
N VAL A 43 -0.54 6.78 6.25
CA VAL A 43 0.65 6.39 7.02
C VAL A 43 1.86 6.66 6.16
N GLU A 44 2.88 7.29 6.75
CA GLU A 44 4.09 7.75 6.07
C GLU A 44 5.31 7.13 6.71
N ASP A 45 6.27 6.70 5.88
CA ASP A 45 7.59 6.23 6.28
C ASP A 45 7.53 5.15 7.38
N ASP A 46 6.62 4.19 7.21
CA ASP A 46 6.58 3.00 8.06
C ASP A 46 7.93 2.28 7.96
N PRO A 47 8.54 1.86 9.07
CA PRO A 47 9.90 1.36 9.06
C PRO A 47 10.03 0.08 8.22
N ASN A 48 11.27 -0.29 7.89
CA ASN A 48 11.53 -1.58 7.26
C ASN A 48 12.03 -2.55 8.33
N GLU A 49 11.10 -3.30 8.90
CA GLU A 49 11.33 -4.32 9.91
C GLU A 49 12.11 -5.47 9.29
N ALA A 50 13.19 -5.89 9.97
CA ALA A 50 14.04 -7.00 9.56
C ALA A 50 14.71 -6.86 8.17
N GLY A 51 14.63 -5.69 7.52
CA GLY A 51 15.29 -5.44 6.23
C GLY A 51 14.63 -6.19 5.07
N VAL A 52 13.31 -6.31 5.13
CA VAL A 52 12.47 -6.95 4.11
C VAL A 52 12.06 -5.89 3.10
N ASP A 53 12.59 -6.02 1.89
CA ASP A 53 12.37 -5.07 0.79
C ASP A 53 10.89 -4.84 0.44
N TYR A 54 10.01 -5.79 0.73
CA TYR A 54 8.59 -5.74 0.38
C TYR A 54 7.66 -5.25 1.50
N ASN A 55 8.21 -4.85 2.65
CA ASN A 55 7.42 -4.21 3.70
C ASN A 55 6.70 -2.98 3.16
N GLY A 56 5.52 -2.72 3.72
CA GLY A 56 4.78 -1.50 3.51
C GLY A 56 5.63 -0.30 3.93
N MET A 57 5.60 0.75 3.13
CA MET A 57 6.25 2.01 3.42
C MET A 57 5.20 3.09 3.68
N ASN A 58 4.22 3.18 2.77
CA ASN A 58 3.18 4.20 2.84
C ASN A 58 1.82 3.59 2.57
N LEU A 59 0.80 4.07 3.30
CA LEU A 59 -0.60 3.75 3.07
C LEU A 59 -1.34 5.00 2.61
N TYR A 60 -2.09 4.91 1.52
CA TYR A 60 -2.88 6.00 0.97
C TYR A 60 -4.34 5.62 0.78
N LEU A 61 -5.18 6.63 0.72
CA LEU A 61 -6.59 6.56 0.32
C LEU A 61 -6.85 7.47 -0.88
N SER A 62 -7.56 6.97 -1.88
CA SER A 62 -8.05 7.77 -3.01
C SER A 62 -9.16 8.73 -2.56
N ASN A 63 -8.93 10.02 -2.71
CA ASN A 63 -9.96 11.04 -2.48
C ASN A 63 -10.95 11.14 -3.66
N THR A 64 -10.57 10.67 -4.86
CA THR A 64 -11.39 10.78 -6.07
C THR A 64 -12.51 9.75 -6.14
N ASP A 65 -12.35 8.61 -5.45
CA ASP A 65 -13.34 7.52 -5.47
C ASP A 65 -14.41 7.64 -4.38
N LEU A 66 -14.21 8.56 -3.43
CA LEU A 66 -15.16 8.88 -2.37
C LEU A 66 -16.30 9.79 -2.90
N PRO A 67 -17.52 9.67 -2.35
CA PRO A 67 -17.94 8.78 -1.25
C PRO A 67 -18.54 7.44 -1.74
N GLN A 68 -18.18 6.96 -2.94
CA GLN A 68 -18.76 5.73 -3.47
C GLN A 68 -17.92 4.49 -3.11
N ASN A 69 -16.60 4.61 -3.16
CA ASN A 69 -15.68 3.52 -2.90
C ASN A 69 -14.57 3.96 -1.94
N LEU A 70 -14.02 2.98 -1.22
CA LEU A 70 -12.71 3.08 -0.59
C LEU A 70 -11.70 2.43 -1.52
N THR A 71 -10.75 3.22 -1.99
CA THR A 71 -9.60 2.72 -2.75
C THR A 71 -8.34 3.02 -1.96
N PHE A 72 -7.64 1.98 -1.57
CA PHE A 72 -6.38 2.09 -0.84
C PHE A 72 -5.21 1.75 -1.75
N LYS A 73 -4.10 2.44 -1.56
CA LYS A 73 -2.80 2.10 -2.15
C LYS A 73 -1.80 1.83 -1.02
N VAL A 74 -1.13 0.68 -1.08
CA VAL A 74 0.01 0.38 -0.21
C VAL A 74 1.27 0.41 -1.07
N GLU A 75 2.19 1.32 -0.76
CA GLU A 75 3.52 1.37 -1.38
C GLU A 75 4.51 0.57 -0.55
N THR A 76 5.54 0.02 -1.20
CA THR A 76 6.56 -0.83 -0.58
C THR A 76 7.94 -0.19 -0.62
N HIS A 77 8.85 -0.62 0.26
CA HIS A 77 10.23 -0.09 0.34
C HIS A 77 11.06 -0.38 -0.91
N ALA A 78 10.72 -1.42 -1.67
CA ALA A 78 11.39 -1.79 -2.91
C ALA A 78 10.43 -2.41 -3.92
N PRO A 79 10.77 -2.38 -5.22
CA PRO A 79 9.90 -2.94 -6.24
C PRO A 79 9.61 -4.44 -6.08
N ILE A 80 8.34 -4.80 -6.11
CA ILE A 80 7.80 -6.16 -6.17
C ILE A 80 7.98 -6.73 -7.58
N SER A 81 8.55 -7.94 -7.67
CA SER A 81 8.86 -8.57 -8.95
C SER A 81 7.62 -9.10 -9.66
N ASP A 82 6.77 -9.86 -8.95
CA ASP A 82 5.43 -10.25 -9.38
C ASP A 82 4.38 -9.84 -8.33
N PRO A 83 3.82 -8.62 -8.46
CA PRO A 83 2.86 -8.09 -7.49
C PRO A 83 1.59 -8.94 -7.30
N ALA A 84 1.27 -9.85 -8.23
CA ALA A 84 0.09 -10.70 -8.13
C ALA A 84 0.31 -11.93 -7.23
N THR A 85 1.58 -12.31 -7.00
CA THR A 85 1.93 -13.56 -6.30
C THR A 85 2.95 -13.38 -5.18
N ASP A 86 3.81 -12.36 -5.25
CA ASP A 86 4.93 -12.19 -4.32
C ASP A 86 4.54 -11.40 -3.06
N VAL A 87 3.42 -10.67 -3.12
CA VAL A 87 2.90 -9.87 -2.01
C VAL A 87 1.43 -10.18 -1.82
N ILE A 88 1.06 -10.42 -0.55
CA ILE A 88 -0.32 -10.49 -0.11
C ILE A 88 -0.52 -9.33 0.87
N ALA A 89 -1.34 -8.35 0.50
CA ALA A 89 -1.69 -7.25 1.39
C ALA A 89 -3.12 -7.46 1.90
N SER A 90 -3.31 -7.39 3.21
CA SER A 90 -4.63 -7.46 3.85
C SER A 90 -4.95 -6.10 4.46
N ILE A 91 -6.04 -5.46 4.03
CA ILE A 91 -6.49 -4.19 4.61
C ILE A 91 -7.68 -4.47 5.52
N TYR A 92 -7.48 -4.28 6.81
CA TYR A 92 -8.47 -4.44 7.85
C TYR A 92 -9.22 -3.13 8.05
N LEU A 93 -10.54 -3.23 8.10
CA LEU A 93 -11.46 -2.10 8.20
C LEU A 93 -12.39 -2.33 9.40
N ASP A 94 -12.35 -1.41 10.35
CA ASP A 94 -13.33 -1.30 11.43
C ASP A 94 -14.30 -0.17 11.07
N THR A 95 -15.58 -0.52 10.92
CA THR A 95 -16.61 0.35 10.34
C THR A 95 -17.58 0.90 11.37
N ASP A 96 -17.57 0.37 12.59
CA ASP A 96 -18.35 0.84 13.72
C ASP A 96 -17.51 1.56 14.79
N GLN A 97 -16.18 1.54 14.65
CA GLN A 97 -15.17 2.10 15.55
C GLN A 97 -15.25 1.52 16.96
N ASP A 98 -15.70 0.27 17.09
CA ASP A 98 -15.74 -0.48 18.34
C ASP A 98 -14.66 -1.58 18.33
N ASN A 99 -13.55 -1.32 19.00
CA ASN A 99 -12.45 -2.30 19.06
C ASN A 99 -12.77 -3.62 19.78
N SER A 100 -13.99 -3.80 20.29
CA SER A 100 -14.47 -5.05 20.87
C SER A 100 -15.29 -5.91 19.90
N THR A 101 -15.60 -5.40 18.71
CA THR A 101 -16.30 -6.14 17.64
C THR A 101 -15.31 -6.70 16.62
N GLY A 102 -15.82 -7.46 15.65
CA GLY A 102 -15.02 -8.00 14.55
C GLY A 102 -13.82 -8.87 14.99
N PHE A 103 -12.70 -8.67 14.31
CA PHE A 103 -11.44 -9.35 14.54
C PHE A 103 -10.44 -8.48 15.30
N THR A 104 -9.98 -9.01 16.43
CA THR A 104 -9.03 -8.35 17.34
C THR A 104 -7.69 -9.09 17.44
N GLY A 105 -7.43 -10.00 16.48
CA GLY A 105 -6.22 -10.82 16.43
C GLY A 105 -6.41 -12.25 16.92
N TRP A 106 -5.50 -13.14 16.51
CA TRP A 106 -5.45 -14.51 17.01
C TRP A 106 -4.52 -14.63 18.21
N PRO A 107 -4.95 -15.23 19.33
CA PRO A 107 -4.10 -15.44 20.50
C PRO A 107 -2.82 -16.24 20.20
N THR A 108 -2.86 -17.10 19.18
CA THR A 108 -1.74 -17.96 18.77
C THR A 108 -0.83 -17.33 17.73
N ALA A 109 -1.22 -16.21 17.14
CA ALA A 109 -0.49 -15.54 16.07
C ALA A 109 -0.66 -14.01 16.19
N PRO A 110 -0.15 -13.41 17.29
CA PRO A 110 -0.42 -12.00 17.62
C PRO A 110 0.14 -11.01 16.60
N SER A 111 1.11 -11.42 15.77
CA SER A 111 1.62 -10.62 14.66
C SER A 111 0.61 -10.42 13.54
N TYR A 112 -0.49 -11.19 13.49
CA TYR A 112 -1.59 -10.99 12.54
C TYR A 112 -2.73 -10.16 13.13
N SER A 113 -2.50 -9.45 14.24
CA SER A 113 -3.52 -8.62 14.88
C SER A 113 -3.62 -7.27 14.16
N PRO A 114 -4.83 -6.74 13.92
CA PRO A 114 -5.02 -5.40 13.36
C PRO A 114 -4.84 -4.34 14.46
N ASN A 115 -3.70 -4.35 15.14
CA ASN A 115 -3.36 -3.44 16.23
C ASN A 115 -4.49 -3.31 17.28
N ASP A 116 -5.08 -2.11 17.40
CA ASP A 116 -6.07 -1.73 18.41
C ASP A 116 -7.50 -1.57 17.87
N ILE A 117 -7.79 -2.05 16.65
CA ILE A 117 -9.12 -1.99 16.03
C ILE A 117 -9.86 -3.33 16.08
N GLY A 118 -11.19 -3.28 15.97
CA GLY A 118 -12.08 -4.44 15.90
C GLY A 118 -12.52 -4.66 14.46
N ALA A 119 -11.66 -5.24 13.62
CA ALA A 119 -11.87 -5.23 12.18
C ALA A 119 -13.13 -6.02 11.77
N ASP A 120 -14.13 -5.32 11.19
CA ASP A 120 -15.35 -5.90 10.66
C ASP A 120 -15.14 -6.54 9.28
N TYR A 121 -14.23 -5.98 8.49
CA TYR A 121 -13.96 -6.39 7.12
C TYR A 121 -12.47 -6.52 6.84
N MET A 122 -12.12 -7.40 5.90
CA MET A 122 -10.76 -7.52 5.36
C MET A 122 -10.78 -7.56 3.84
N MET A 123 -10.03 -6.66 3.22
CA MET A 123 -9.70 -6.70 1.81
C MET A 123 -8.40 -7.49 1.64
N LEU A 124 -8.48 -8.68 1.03
CA LEU A 124 -7.31 -9.44 0.63
C LEU A 124 -6.90 -9.02 -0.78
N LEU A 125 -5.73 -8.39 -0.93
CA LEU A 125 -5.14 -7.97 -2.19
C LEU A 125 -3.99 -8.92 -2.56
N GLY A 126 -4.10 -9.55 -3.72
CA GLY A 126 -3.16 -10.58 -4.16
C GLY A 126 -3.75 -11.99 -4.06
N THR A 127 -2.85 -12.98 -4.04
CA THR A 127 -3.21 -14.41 -4.14
C THR A 127 -2.65 -15.20 -2.97
N GLU A 128 -3.52 -15.81 -2.18
CA GLU A 128 -3.09 -16.76 -1.15
C GLU A 128 -2.77 -18.13 -1.79
N PRO A 129 -1.55 -18.65 -1.61
CA PRO A 129 -1.18 -19.98 -2.11
C PRO A 129 -1.88 -21.08 -1.29
N SER A 130 -2.23 -22.18 -1.95
CA SER A 130 -2.78 -23.38 -1.32
C SER A 130 -2.11 -24.65 -1.84
N GLU A 131 -2.26 -25.77 -1.14
CA GLU A 131 -1.68 -27.06 -1.54
C GLU A 131 -2.09 -27.49 -2.97
N THR A 132 -3.25 -27.02 -3.43
CA THR A 132 -3.83 -27.36 -4.74
C THR A 132 -3.80 -26.21 -5.75
N GLY A 133 -3.17 -25.07 -5.43
CA GLY A 133 -3.11 -23.90 -6.30
C GLY A 133 -3.26 -22.60 -5.51
N SER A 134 -4.36 -21.89 -5.71
CA SER A 134 -4.66 -20.63 -5.01
C SER A 134 -5.94 -20.81 -4.19
N ALA A 135 -5.93 -20.41 -2.91
CA ALA A 135 -7.11 -20.51 -2.03
C ALA A 135 -8.03 -19.30 -2.21
N ASN A 136 -7.49 -18.10 -2.02
CA ASN A 136 -8.21 -16.84 -2.05
C ASN A 136 -7.50 -15.85 -2.97
N GLN A 137 -8.27 -15.05 -3.71
CA GLN A 137 -7.74 -14.05 -4.65
C GLN A 137 -8.60 -12.81 -4.60
N ASN A 138 -7.99 -11.66 -4.32
CA ASN A 138 -8.62 -10.35 -4.49
C ASN A 138 -10.04 -10.33 -3.91
N SER A 139 -10.20 -10.65 -2.62
CA SER A 139 -11.49 -10.96 -2.01
C SER A 139 -11.80 -10.03 -0.83
N LEU A 140 -13.09 -9.78 -0.59
CA LEU A 140 -13.57 -9.09 0.59
C LEU A 140 -14.17 -10.10 1.56
N PHE A 141 -13.73 -10.04 2.81
CA PHE A 141 -14.26 -10.85 3.89
C PHE A 141 -14.94 -9.95 4.93
N GLN A 142 -15.94 -10.52 5.61
CA GLN A 142 -16.59 -9.92 6.77
C GLN A 142 -16.53 -10.89 7.95
N TRP A 143 -16.18 -10.40 9.13
CA TRP A 143 -16.32 -11.19 10.35
C TRP A 143 -17.77 -11.22 10.82
N ASP A 144 -18.23 -12.39 11.29
CA ASP A 144 -19.60 -12.60 11.74
C ASP A 144 -19.86 -12.15 13.20
N GLY A 145 -18.94 -11.36 13.76
CA GLY A 145 -18.89 -11.01 15.18
C GLY A 145 -18.14 -12.02 16.04
N SER A 146 -17.53 -13.06 15.45
CA SER A 146 -16.52 -13.91 16.08
C SER A 146 -15.17 -13.74 15.40
N ALA A 147 -14.06 -13.84 16.16
CA ALA A 147 -12.70 -13.75 15.60
C ALA A 147 -12.31 -14.92 14.67
N ASP A 148 -13.09 -16.01 14.69
CA ASP A 148 -12.71 -17.28 14.06
C ASP A 148 -13.45 -17.56 12.74
N THR A 149 -14.53 -16.84 12.44
CA THR A 149 -15.34 -17.09 11.25
C THR A 149 -15.45 -15.86 10.36
N MET A 150 -15.02 -16.02 9.11
CA MET A 150 -15.18 -15.03 8.05
C MET A 150 -16.19 -15.49 7.01
N ILE A 151 -16.98 -14.54 6.53
CA ILE A 151 -17.89 -14.70 5.40
C ILE A 151 -17.24 -14.04 4.20
N ASP A 152 -17.02 -14.81 3.13
CA ASP A 152 -16.58 -14.27 1.83
C ASP A 152 -17.73 -13.50 1.17
N LEU A 153 -17.53 -12.20 0.96
CA LEU A 153 -18.47 -11.28 0.32
C LEU A 153 -18.23 -11.16 -1.19
N GLY A 154 -17.18 -11.79 -1.72
CA GLY A 154 -16.85 -11.87 -3.13
C GLY A 154 -15.61 -11.07 -3.53
N SER A 155 -15.37 -11.01 -4.84
CA SER A 155 -14.16 -10.39 -5.40
C SER A 155 -14.20 -8.87 -5.39
N ILE A 156 -13.03 -8.25 -5.17
CA ILE A 156 -12.77 -6.81 -5.25
C ILE A 156 -11.85 -6.48 -6.43
N SER A 157 -11.80 -5.19 -6.79
CA SER A 157 -10.90 -4.71 -7.84
C SER A 157 -9.52 -4.51 -7.26
N VAL A 158 -8.52 -5.12 -7.89
CA VAL A 158 -7.10 -4.98 -7.51
C VAL A 158 -6.28 -4.61 -8.72
N THR A 159 -5.43 -3.60 -8.55
CA THR A 159 -4.42 -3.20 -9.54
C THR A 159 -3.07 -3.22 -8.84
N ALA A 160 -2.07 -3.82 -9.48
CA ALA A 160 -0.76 -3.95 -8.88
C ALA A 160 0.31 -3.38 -9.82
N TYR A 161 1.21 -2.60 -9.23
CA TYR A 161 2.34 -1.95 -9.89
C TYR A 161 3.64 -2.51 -9.33
N SER A 162 4.75 -2.10 -9.91
CA SER A 162 6.06 -2.57 -9.46
C SER A 162 6.37 -2.17 -8.03
N ASP A 163 5.78 -1.11 -7.47
CA ASP A 163 6.11 -0.58 -6.14
C ASP A 163 4.90 -0.52 -5.20
N SER A 164 3.72 -0.88 -5.69
CA SER A 164 2.47 -0.69 -4.95
C SER A 164 1.38 -1.66 -5.34
N ILE A 165 0.46 -1.88 -4.42
CA ILE A 165 -0.78 -2.62 -4.65
C ILE A 165 -1.98 -1.74 -4.29
N ILE A 166 -2.99 -1.74 -5.15
CA ILE A 166 -4.19 -0.92 -5.03
C ILE A 166 -5.40 -1.82 -4.95
N GLY A 167 -6.23 -1.63 -3.93
CA GLY A 167 -7.48 -2.34 -3.73
C GLY A 167 -8.67 -1.40 -3.62
N THR A 168 -9.80 -1.74 -4.24
CA THR A 168 -11.03 -0.95 -4.19
C THR A 168 -12.24 -1.77 -3.73
N VAL A 169 -12.99 -1.22 -2.77
CA VAL A 169 -14.27 -1.77 -2.30
C VAL A 169 -15.36 -0.69 -2.31
N GLY A 170 -16.59 -1.06 -2.68
CA GLY A 170 -17.74 -0.15 -2.61
C GLY A 170 -18.21 0.08 -1.17
N LEU A 171 -18.44 1.34 -0.79
CA LEU A 171 -18.90 1.69 0.57
C LEU A 171 -20.23 1.02 0.93
N SER A 172 -21.10 0.83 -0.06
CA SER A 172 -22.38 0.14 0.13
C SER A 172 -22.25 -1.34 0.47
N THR A 173 -21.15 -1.98 0.05
CA THR A 173 -20.84 -3.37 0.38
C THR A 173 -20.45 -3.53 1.85
N ILE A 174 -19.83 -2.50 2.43
CA ILE A 174 -19.39 -2.48 3.84
C ILE A 174 -20.33 -1.67 4.75
N GLY A 175 -21.60 -1.53 4.36
CA GLY A 175 -22.64 -0.94 5.23
C GLY A 175 -22.82 0.57 5.14
N ASN A 176 -22.10 1.27 4.25
CA ASN A 176 -22.04 2.73 4.15
C ASN A 176 -21.65 3.41 5.48
N PRO A 177 -20.47 3.07 6.05
CA PRO A 177 -20.01 3.72 7.27
C PRO A 177 -19.79 5.21 7.04
N THR A 178 -19.74 5.99 8.12
CA THR A 178 -19.39 7.42 8.06
C THR A 178 -17.93 7.71 8.43
N SER A 179 -17.29 6.77 9.11
CA SER A 179 -15.87 6.75 9.47
C SER A 179 -15.36 5.31 9.36
N VAL A 180 -14.08 5.13 9.06
CA VAL A 180 -13.45 3.80 9.00
C VAL A 180 -12.07 3.88 9.64
N ASP A 181 -11.79 2.98 10.56
CA ASP A 181 -10.45 2.77 11.10
C ASP A 181 -9.74 1.68 10.28
N VAL A 182 -8.49 1.95 9.91
CA VAL A 182 -7.75 1.20 8.89
C VAL A 182 -6.38 0.79 9.41
N VAL A 183 -6.07 -0.50 9.23
CA VAL A 183 -4.73 -1.07 9.36
C VAL A 183 -4.49 -1.92 8.13
N ALA A 184 -3.35 -1.79 7.47
CA ALA A 184 -2.94 -2.76 6.47
C ALA A 184 -1.87 -3.70 7.05
N ILE A 185 -1.88 -4.95 6.61
CA ILE A 185 -0.90 -5.95 6.97
C ILE A 185 -0.32 -6.50 5.68
N MET A 186 0.97 -6.32 5.50
CA MET A 186 1.74 -6.84 4.40
C MET A 186 2.29 -8.20 4.80
N ILE A 187 1.87 -9.23 4.07
CA ILE A 187 2.40 -10.57 4.20
C ILE A 187 3.32 -10.79 3.00
N CYS A 188 4.62 -10.73 3.28
CA CYS A 188 5.65 -10.91 2.28
C CYS A 188 6.22 -12.32 2.40
N ASP A 189 6.40 -12.99 1.27
CA ASP A 189 7.07 -14.28 1.22
C ASP A 189 8.31 -14.29 0.29
N PRO A 190 9.38 -13.56 0.63
CA PRO A 190 10.63 -13.64 -0.11
C PRO A 190 11.36 -14.97 0.21
N GLY A 191 10.85 -16.09 -0.30
CA GLY A 191 11.55 -17.39 -0.28
C GLY A 191 11.00 -18.48 0.66
N GLY A 192 9.71 -18.46 0.99
CA GLY A 192 9.00 -19.44 1.81
C GLY A 192 8.88 -19.09 3.30
N ALA A 193 9.26 -17.88 3.71
CA ALA A 193 9.13 -17.37 5.07
C ALA A 193 8.12 -16.21 5.08
N TYR A 194 6.94 -16.46 5.67
CA TYR A 194 5.93 -15.43 5.91
C TYR A 194 6.46 -14.40 6.91
N LEU A 195 6.83 -13.23 6.38
CA LEU A 195 7.13 -12.05 7.17
C LEU A 195 5.91 -11.15 7.14
N ILE A 196 5.54 -10.66 8.32
CA ILE A 196 4.32 -9.91 8.55
C ILE A 196 4.75 -8.54 8.99
N ASP A 197 4.16 -7.55 8.35
CA ASP A 197 4.43 -6.15 8.56
C ASP A 197 3.10 -5.41 8.69
N ASN A 198 2.94 -4.64 9.76
CA ASN A 198 1.72 -3.91 10.08
C ASN A 198 1.96 -2.45 9.74
N ILE A 199 1.08 -1.86 8.92
CA ILE A 199 1.12 -0.43 8.60
C ILE A 199 -0.19 0.24 9.06
N PRO A 200 -0.16 1.12 10.08
CA PRO A 200 1.03 1.49 10.86
C PRO A 200 1.46 0.36 11.81
N ASP A 201 2.72 0.40 12.21
CA ASP A 201 3.35 -0.52 13.18
C ASP A 201 2.61 -0.57 14.54
N ASN A 202 1.95 0.54 14.91
CA ASN A 202 1.09 0.66 16.09
C ASN A 202 -0.08 1.62 15.83
N GLY A 203 -1.25 1.34 16.43
CA GLY A 203 -2.46 2.16 16.27
C GLY A 203 -3.16 1.91 14.93
N HIS A 204 -3.81 2.94 14.39
CA HIS A 204 -4.54 2.87 13.12
C HIS A 204 -4.70 4.25 12.46
N ALA A 205 -5.13 4.26 11.20
CA ALA A 205 -5.56 5.49 10.53
C ALA A 205 -7.10 5.59 10.56
N THR A 206 -7.64 6.72 10.99
CA THR A 206 -9.09 7.00 10.94
C THR A 206 -9.42 7.89 9.73
N VAL A 207 -10.39 7.44 8.92
CA VAL A 207 -10.84 8.12 7.71
C VAL A 207 -12.30 8.52 7.85
N ASN A 208 -12.61 9.82 7.72
CA ASN A 208 -13.99 10.27 7.56
C ASN A 208 -14.43 10.20 6.09
N VAL A 209 -15.27 9.20 5.76
CA VAL A 209 -15.65 8.91 4.37
C VAL A 209 -16.75 9.84 3.84
N THR A 210 -17.44 10.56 4.72
CA THR A 210 -18.48 11.55 4.33
C THR A 210 -17.89 12.92 4.03
N THR A 211 -16.75 13.23 4.64
CA THR A 211 -16.05 14.50 4.48
C THR A 211 -14.57 14.22 4.29
N PRO A 212 -14.13 13.85 3.07
CA PRO A 212 -12.80 13.30 2.81
C PRO A 212 -11.62 14.23 3.18
N GLN A 213 -11.91 15.48 3.52
CA GLN A 213 -10.91 16.48 3.89
C GLN A 213 -10.41 16.35 5.34
N GLN A 214 -10.90 15.38 6.12
CA GLN A 214 -10.45 15.13 7.49
C GLN A 214 -10.01 13.68 7.66
N VAL A 215 -8.69 13.46 7.62
CA VAL A 215 -8.06 12.23 8.10
C VAL A 215 -7.37 12.53 9.42
N VAL A 216 -7.61 11.66 10.39
CA VAL A 216 -6.95 11.69 11.69
C VAL A 216 -6.17 10.39 11.80
N VAL A 217 -4.85 10.46 11.76
CA VAL A 217 -4.01 9.28 11.99
C VAL A 217 -3.81 9.16 13.50
N GLN A 218 -4.30 8.08 14.09
CA GLN A 218 -4.08 7.78 15.51
C GLN A 218 -2.92 6.79 15.62
N THR A 219 -1.69 7.30 15.52
CA THR A 219 -0.53 6.51 15.93
C THR A 219 -0.45 6.48 17.45
N TYR A 220 -0.46 5.28 18.03
CA TYR A 220 -0.12 5.11 19.44
C TYR A 220 1.39 5.01 19.58
N ASP A 221 2.12 6.10 19.28
CA ASP A 221 3.46 6.25 19.84
C ASP A 221 3.30 6.80 21.26
N PRO A 222 3.70 6.08 22.33
CA PRO A 222 3.71 6.65 23.69
C PRO A 222 4.61 7.90 23.81
N ARG A 223 5.34 8.31 22.76
CA ARG A 223 6.15 9.52 22.68
C ARG A 223 5.59 10.62 21.78
N VAL A 224 4.64 10.34 20.88
CA VAL A 224 4.11 11.33 19.93
C VAL A 224 2.64 11.04 19.64
N THR A 225 1.74 11.82 20.24
CA THR A 225 0.34 11.91 19.83
C THR A 225 0.20 13.16 18.96
N GLN A 226 -0.05 13.02 17.65
CA GLN A 226 -0.40 14.15 16.80
C GLN A 226 -1.90 14.13 16.50
N GLU A 227 -2.68 14.95 17.23
CA GLU A 227 -3.97 15.40 16.72
C GLU A 227 -3.71 16.45 15.62
N ILE A 228 -3.95 16.09 14.36
CA ILE A 228 -3.93 17.05 13.25
C ILE A 228 -5.36 17.57 13.05
N HIS A 229 -5.61 18.81 13.47
CA HIS A 229 -6.88 19.51 13.27
C HIS A 229 -6.62 20.83 12.53
N TYR A 230 -7.06 20.96 11.27
CA TYR A 230 -7.06 22.28 10.61
C TYR A 230 -8.22 22.50 9.62
N PRO A 231 -9.06 23.54 9.84
CA PRO A 231 -9.79 24.19 8.77
C PRO A 231 -8.90 25.25 8.11
N GLY A 232 -8.64 25.11 6.79
CA GLY A 232 -8.07 26.18 5.96
C GLY A 232 -6.55 26.20 5.75
N LYS A 233 -5.80 25.20 6.20
CA LYS A 233 -4.37 25.03 5.88
C LYS A 233 -4.08 23.58 5.50
N ARG A 234 -3.23 23.36 4.50
CA ARG A 234 -2.68 22.03 4.19
C ARG A 234 -1.25 21.96 4.74
N ILE A 235 -0.96 20.99 5.58
CA ILE A 235 0.42 20.67 5.98
C ILE A 235 0.86 19.56 5.04
N SER A 236 1.98 19.77 4.35
CA SER A 236 2.63 18.68 3.63
C SER A 236 3.16 17.68 4.66
N LEU A 237 2.60 16.47 4.70
CA LEU A 237 3.05 15.40 5.58
C LEU A 237 4.53 15.06 5.29
N VAL A 238 4.89 14.99 4.00
CA VAL A 238 6.26 14.82 3.46
C VAL A 238 7.32 15.81 3.95
N THR A 239 6.96 17.04 4.35
CA THR A 239 7.96 18.06 4.69
C THR A 239 7.70 18.81 6.00
N GLY A 240 6.55 18.58 6.63
CA GLY A 240 6.06 19.36 7.78
C GLY A 240 5.86 20.85 7.50
N LYS A 241 5.92 21.30 6.23
CA LYS A 241 5.71 22.71 5.87
C LYS A 241 4.22 23.00 5.67
N GLU A 242 3.77 24.09 6.29
CA GLU A 242 2.49 24.70 5.97
C GLU A 242 2.50 25.19 4.52
N ILE A 243 1.52 24.74 3.73
CA ILE A 243 1.22 25.29 2.42
C ILE A 243 0.03 26.23 2.61
N ASP A 244 0.32 27.53 2.54
CA ASP A 244 -0.72 28.54 2.44
C ASP A 244 -1.30 28.47 1.01
N LEU A 245 -2.56 28.08 0.90
CA LEU A 245 -3.31 28.21 -0.33
C LEU A 245 -3.71 29.68 -0.47
N GLU A 246 -2.88 30.49 -1.11
CA GLU A 246 -3.35 31.77 -1.62
C GLU A 246 -4.47 31.49 -2.63
N GLU A 247 -5.65 32.06 -2.39
CA GLU A 247 -6.78 32.01 -3.31
C GLU A 247 -6.32 32.45 -4.71
N VAL A 248 -6.25 31.50 -5.64
CA VAL A 248 -6.26 31.82 -7.06
C VAL A 248 -7.66 32.37 -7.35
N GLN A 249 -7.80 33.70 -7.30
CA GLN A 249 -8.96 34.42 -7.83
C GLN A 249 -8.95 34.43 -9.36
#